data_AF-A0A9R0WX07-F1
#
_entry.id   AF-A0A9R0WX07-F1
#
_cell.length_a   1.000
_cell.length_b   1.000
_cell.length_c   1.000
_cell.angle_alpha   90.00
_cell.angle_beta   90.00
_cell.angle_gamma   90.00
#
_symmetry.space_group_name_H-M   'P 1'
#
loop_
_entity.id
_entity.type
_entity.pdbx_description
1 polymer ?
#
loop_
_entity_poly.entity_id
_entity_poly.type
_entity_poly.pdbx_seq_one_letter_code
_entity_poly.pdbx_strand_id
1 'polypeptide(L)'
;MRPAAAAAASVLQAPRRALGGVSFVAARCASSSSSVAAAATAYDHVSFVKEVAVTDPPEHLNSLLNVLHARGEKIVSPGAKRGLIPLVVPLSESPQGNLTSLLRWPTAPSGMEMPVVEVRSHGLWLLAKNVNQYIHRTLVEADSRAESGDDLWSAVREDLWSAVGEAGPNIYKRGDFKESQMADLDVYLLKKGWTLSRHSRKESITPPGKRR
;
A
#
# COMPACT_ATOMS: atom_id res chain seq x y z
N MET A 1 38.18 6.78 -57.48
CA MET A 1 38.63 7.88 -56.59
C MET A 1 38.15 9.19 -57.18
N ARG A 2 37.60 10.11 -56.37
CA ARG A 2 37.22 11.48 -56.80
C ARG A 2 38.24 12.47 -56.24
N PRO A 3 38.72 13.47 -57.00
CA PRO A 3 39.22 14.72 -56.44
C PRO A 3 38.08 15.77 -56.38
N ALA A 4 38.26 16.78 -55.53
CA ALA A 4 37.32 17.89 -55.35
C ALA A 4 38.05 19.25 -55.42
N ALA A 5 37.35 20.27 -55.92
CA ALA A 5 37.66 21.70 -55.86
C ALA A 5 36.29 22.42 -55.99
N ALA A 6 35.84 23.25 -55.04
CA ALA A 6 36.27 24.63 -54.73
C ALA A 6 35.86 25.63 -55.86
N ALA A 7 35.27 26.81 -55.61
CA ALA A 7 34.96 27.55 -54.37
C ALA A 7 33.89 28.66 -54.58
N ALA A 8 33.47 29.32 -53.48
CA ALA A 8 32.94 30.71 -53.38
C ALA A 8 31.59 31.08 -54.07
N ALA A 9 30.80 32.06 -53.61
CA ALA A 9 30.65 32.74 -52.30
C ALA A 9 29.33 33.56 -52.25
N SER A 10 28.84 33.90 -51.05
CA SER A 10 27.97 35.03 -50.63
C SER A 10 26.81 35.52 -51.53
N VAL A 11 25.61 35.79 -51.00
CA VAL A 11 25.29 36.99 -50.20
C VAL A 11 24.01 36.78 -49.35
N LEU A 12 23.93 37.43 -48.18
CA LEU A 12 22.75 37.45 -47.31
C LEU A 12 21.63 38.33 -47.87
N GLN A 13 20.37 37.95 -47.64
CA GLN A 13 19.48 38.80 -46.82
C GLN A 13 18.25 38.03 -46.28
N ALA A 14 17.94 38.28 -45.01
CA ALA A 14 16.70 37.85 -44.35
C ALA A 14 15.60 38.92 -44.52
N PRO A 15 14.37 38.65 -44.06
CA PRO A 15 14.07 39.12 -42.71
C PRO A 15 13.31 38.14 -41.80
N ARG A 16 13.43 38.43 -40.49
CA ARG A 16 12.65 37.94 -39.34
C ARG A 16 11.14 38.21 -39.59
N ARG A 17 10.14 37.55 -38.99
CA ARG A 17 9.90 36.97 -37.62
C ARG A 17 8.66 36.02 -37.77
N ALA A 18 8.17 35.21 -36.82
CA ALA A 18 8.41 35.01 -35.39
C ALA A 18 7.95 33.60 -34.92
N LEU A 19 7.90 33.38 -33.60
CA LEU A 19 6.94 32.61 -32.77
C LEU A 19 5.98 31.63 -33.50
N GLY A 20 5.86 30.35 -33.16
CA GLY A 20 6.24 29.64 -31.92
C GLY A 20 5.02 28.87 -31.38
N GLY A 21 5.20 27.63 -30.90
CA GLY A 21 4.12 26.85 -30.28
C GLY A 21 3.81 25.52 -30.95
N VAL A 22 4.69 24.53 -30.78
CA VAL A 22 4.25 23.13 -30.74
C VAL A 22 3.48 22.90 -29.44
N SER A 23 2.25 22.38 -29.51
CA SER A 23 1.59 21.78 -28.35
C SER A 23 0.53 20.76 -28.78
N PHE A 24 0.99 19.53 -29.02
CA PHE A 24 0.11 18.37 -29.04
C PHE A 24 -0.12 17.92 -27.59
N VAL A 25 -1.09 18.53 -26.90
CA VAL A 25 -1.47 18.09 -25.55
C VAL A 25 -2.99 17.93 -25.47
N ALA A 26 -3.48 16.79 -25.97
CA ALA A 26 -4.75 16.24 -25.53
C ALA A 26 -4.55 15.61 -24.13
N ALA A 27 -4.49 16.45 -23.09
CA ALA A 27 -4.40 15.98 -21.71
C ALA A 27 -5.74 15.38 -21.27
N ARG A 28 -5.68 14.10 -20.90
CA ARG A 28 -6.78 13.24 -20.44
C ARG A 28 -7.62 13.89 -19.33
N CYS A 29 -8.92 13.64 -19.37
CA CYS A 29 -9.78 13.68 -18.18
C CYS A 29 -9.48 12.50 -17.23
N ALA A 30 -10.15 12.52 -16.06
CA ALA A 30 -10.31 11.44 -15.07
C ALA A 30 -9.26 11.31 -13.94
N SER A 31 -9.24 12.30 -13.03
CA SER A 31 -8.74 12.12 -11.65
C SER A 31 -9.86 11.85 -10.62
N SER A 32 -11.13 11.88 -11.04
CA SER A 32 -12.30 11.70 -10.16
C SER A 32 -12.83 10.27 -10.10
N SER A 33 -12.24 9.34 -10.86
CA SER A 33 -12.72 7.95 -10.97
C SER A 33 -11.98 6.99 -10.02
N SER A 34 -10.74 7.30 -9.66
CA SER A 34 -9.88 6.45 -8.82
C SER A 34 -10.34 6.38 -7.36
N SER A 35 -10.73 7.52 -6.77
CA SER A 35 -11.24 7.58 -5.40
C SER A 35 -12.58 6.86 -5.25
N VAL A 36 -13.47 6.98 -6.23
CA VAL A 36 -14.80 6.32 -6.22
C VAL A 36 -14.66 4.81 -6.45
N ALA A 37 -13.77 4.38 -7.35
CA ALA A 37 -13.47 2.96 -7.55
C ALA A 37 -12.82 2.32 -6.31
N ALA A 38 -11.84 3.00 -5.69
CA ALA A 38 -11.22 2.53 -4.45
C ALA A 38 -12.26 2.41 -3.32
N ALA A 39 -13.09 3.44 -3.11
CA ALA A 39 -14.15 3.42 -2.10
C ALA A 39 -15.20 2.32 -2.36
N ALA A 40 -15.59 2.08 -3.61
CA ALA A 40 -16.49 0.99 -3.99
C ALA A 40 -15.87 -0.39 -3.68
N THR A 41 -14.62 -0.62 -4.08
CA THR A 41 -13.94 -1.90 -3.74
C THR A 41 -13.79 -2.09 -2.23
N ALA A 42 -13.46 -1.03 -1.48
CA ALA A 42 -13.37 -1.11 -0.03
C ALA A 42 -14.72 -1.46 0.63
N TYR A 43 -15.84 -0.95 0.10
CA TYR A 43 -17.18 -1.35 0.51
C TYR A 43 -17.44 -2.83 0.23
N ASP A 44 -17.10 -3.33 -0.97
CA ASP A 44 -17.23 -4.75 -1.32
C ASP A 44 -16.41 -5.65 -0.37
N HIS A 45 -15.18 -5.27 -0.04
CA HIS A 45 -14.35 -6.00 0.93
C HIS A 45 -14.96 -6.01 2.34
N VAL A 46 -15.44 -4.86 2.83
CA VAL A 46 -16.05 -4.75 4.18
C VAL A 46 -17.34 -5.57 4.26
N SER A 47 -18.21 -5.46 3.26
CA SER A 47 -19.47 -6.22 3.20
C SER A 47 -19.20 -7.72 3.07
N PHE A 48 -18.27 -8.13 2.20
CA PHE A 48 -17.87 -9.53 2.07
C PHE A 48 -17.33 -10.13 3.38
N VAL A 49 -16.53 -9.37 4.14
CA VAL A 49 -15.99 -9.86 5.43
C VAL A 49 -17.11 -10.02 6.47
N LYS A 50 -18.08 -9.11 6.51
CA LYS A 50 -19.26 -9.24 7.39
C LYS A 50 -20.15 -10.41 6.99
N GLU A 51 -20.53 -10.51 5.72
CA GLU A 51 -21.57 -11.42 5.23
C GLU A 51 -21.05 -12.82 4.94
N VAL A 52 -19.89 -12.93 4.27
CA VAL A 52 -19.34 -14.21 3.80
C VAL A 52 -18.24 -14.73 4.75
N ALA A 53 -17.44 -13.83 5.35
CA ALA A 53 -16.49 -14.22 6.38
C ALA A 53 -17.07 -14.29 7.80
N VAL A 54 -18.32 -13.83 8.02
CA VAL A 54 -19.05 -13.94 9.30
C VAL A 54 -18.18 -13.52 10.49
N THR A 55 -17.47 -12.41 10.30
CA THR A 55 -16.49 -11.85 11.24
C THR A 55 -16.55 -10.33 11.12
N ASP A 56 -16.32 -9.63 12.22
CA ASP A 56 -16.15 -8.18 12.16
C ASP A 56 -14.97 -7.82 11.24
N PRO A 57 -15.12 -6.78 10.39
CA PRO A 57 -14.06 -6.37 9.47
C PRO A 57 -12.88 -5.82 10.28
N PRO A 58 -11.63 -6.16 9.91
CA PRO A 58 -10.46 -5.59 10.58
C PRO A 58 -10.45 -4.07 10.55
N GLU A 59 -9.96 -3.48 11.63
CA GLU A 59 -9.70 -2.04 11.70
C GLU A 59 -8.78 -1.59 10.56
N HIS A 60 -9.01 -0.38 10.07
CA HIS A 60 -8.21 0.27 9.03
C HIS A 60 -8.07 -0.52 7.71
N LEU A 61 -8.99 -1.46 7.40
CA LEU A 61 -9.02 -2.20 6.14
C LEU A 61 -9.01 -1.29 4.88
N ASN A 62 -9.72 -0.16 4.92
CA ASN A 62 -9.70 0.81 3.81
C ASN A 62 -8.32 1.46 3.64
N SER A 63 -7.67 1.86 4.74
CA SER A 63 -6.28 2.35 4.73
C SER A 63 -5.31 1.30 4.21
N LEU A 64 -5.52 0.02 4.52
CA LEU A 64 -4.73 -1.09 3.97
C LEU A 64 -4.88 -1.19 2.44
N LEU A 65 -6.10 -1.17 1.91
CA LEU A 65 -6.35 -1.23 0.46
C LEU A 65 -5.69 -0.04 -0.26
N ASN A 66 -5.82 1.16 0.29
CA ASN A 66 -5.14 2.34 -0.25
C ASN A 66 -3.60 2.19 -0.21
N VAL A 67 -3.03 1.65 0.87
CA VAL A 67 -1.59 1.36 0.99
C VAL A 67 -1.12 0.37 -0.06
N LEU A 68 -1.86 -0.72 -0.26
CA LEU A 68 -1.54 -1.73 -1.27
C LEU A 68 -1.57 -1.13 -2.68
N HIS A 69 -2.58 -0.30 -2.97
CA HIS A 69 -2.67 0.44 -4.23
C HIS A 69 -1.51 1.44 -4.42
N ALA A 70 -1.12 2.19 -3.37
CA ALA A 70 0.02 3.11 -3.41
C ALA A 70 1.37 2.40 -3.61
N ARG A 71 1.49 1.12 -3.21
CA ARG A 71 2.66 0.26 -3.54
C ARG A 71 2.65 -0.25 -4.99
N GLY A 72 1.63 0.07 -5.78
CA GLY A 72 1.44 -0.45 -7.13
C GLY A 72 0.85 -1.87 -7.20
N GLU A 73 0.27 -2.37 -6.10
CA GLU A 73 -0.48 -3.63 -6.13
C GLU A 73 -1.89 -3.37 -6.69
N LYS A 74 -2.40 -4.32 -7.48
CA LYS A 74 -3.72 -4.20 -8.13
C LYS A 74 -4.79 -4.75 -7.20
N ILE A 75 -5.76 -3.93 -6.80
CA ILE A 75 -6.90 -4.38 -5.98
C ILE A 75 -7.72 -5.42 -6.74
N VAL A 76 -8.10 -6.51 -6.06
CA VAL A 76 -8.88 -7.62 -6.60
C VAL A 76 -10.17 -7.83 -5.80
N SER A 77 -11.25 -8.25 -6.47
CA SER A 77 -12.53 -8.52 -5.78
C SER A 77 -12.37 -9.64 -4.73
N PRO A 78 -12.98 -9.51 -3.53
CA PRO A 78 -12.95 -10.56 -2.52
C PRO A 78 -13.65 -11.86 -2.97
N GLY A 79 -14.48 -11.79 -4.02
CA GLY A 79 -15.12 -12.95 -4.67
C GLY A 79 -14.19 -13.72 -5.63
N ALA A 80 -12.99 -13.23 -5.94
CA ALA A 80 -12.04 -13.83 -6.87
C ALA A 80 -11.31 -15.07 -6.29
N LYS A 81 -12.06 -16.05 -5.77
CA LYS A 81 -11.55 -17.20 -5.01
C LYS A 81 -11.23 -18.46 -5.83
N ARG A 82 -11.31 -18.41 -7.16
CA ARG A 82 -11.07 -19.60 -8.01
C ARG A 82 -9.62 -20.06 -7.88
N GLY A 83 -9.42 -21.30 -7.41
CA GLY A 83 -8.10 -21.89 -7.17
C GLY A 83 -7.42 -21.47 -5.87
N LEU A 84 -8.09 -20.70 -5.01
CA LEU A 84 -7.54 -20.25 -3.72
C LEU A 84 -8.05 -21.12 -2.55
N ILE A 85 -7.28 -21.13 -1.47
CA ILE A 85 -7.68 -21.76 -0.20
C ILE A 85 -8.96 -21.05 0.31
N PRO A 86 -10.05 -21.78 0.67
CA PRO A 86 -11.35 -21.16 0.98
C PRO A 86 -11.34 -20.09 2.09
N LEU A 87 -10.38 -20.22 3.02
CA LEU A 87 -10.17 -19.33 4.16
C LEU A 87 -9.56 -17.98 3.77
N VAL A 88 -9.02 -17.86 2.57
CA VAL A 88 -8.37 -16.64 2.09
C VAL A 88 -9.41 -15.68 1.54
N VAL A 89 -9.28 -14.40 1.86
CA VAL A 89 -10.04 -13.28 1.28
C VAL A 89 -9.06 -12.41 0.49
N PRO A 90 -9.12 -12.40 -0.85
CA PRO A 90 -8.26 -11.57 -1.69
C PRO A 90 -8.35 -10.08 -1.31
N LEU A 91 -7.22 -9.37 -1.36
CA LEU A 91 -7.16 -7.90 -1.29
C LEU A 91 -6.52 -7.32 -2.55
N SER A 92 -5.28 -7.74 -2.85
CA SER A 92 -4.50 -7.23 -3.99
C SER A 92 -3.60 -8.29 -4.61
N GLU A 93 -3.30 -8.10 -5.89
CA GLU A 93 -2.33 -8.87 -6.67
C GLU A 93 -1.06 -8.03 -6.85
N SER A 94 0.08 -8.57 -6.46
CA SER A 94 1.38 -7.91 -6.63
C SER A 94 1.84 -8.00 -8.09
N PRO A 95 2.77 -7.14 -8.55
CA PRO A 95 3.33 -7.22 -9.90
C PRO A 95 4.04 -8.55 -10.21
N GLN A 96 4.32 -9.38 -9.20
CA GLN A 96 4.92 -10.72 -9.35
C GLN A 96 3.87 -11.85 -9.48
N GLY A 97 2.57 -11.52 -9.41
CA GLY A 97 1.47 -12.51 -9.42
C GLY A 97 1.19 -13.18 -8.07
N ASN A 98 1.80 -12.70 -6.98
CA ASN A 98 1.48 -13.17 -5.63
C ASN A 98 0.29 -12.38 -5.07
N LEU A 99 -0.55 -13.01 -4.26
CA LEU A 99 -1.82 -12.43 -3.82
C LEU A 99 -1.77 -12.00 -2.34
N THR A 100 -1.73 -10.70 -2.07
CA THR A 100 -1.90 -10.17 -0.71
C THR A 100 -3.37 -10.33 -0.32
N SER A 101 -3.61 -10.95 0.84
CA SER A 101 -4.93 -11.41 1.27
C SER A 101 -5.09 -11.39 2.78
N LEU A 102 -6.33 -11.44 3.27
CA LEU A 102 -6.63 -11.76 4.67
C LEU A 102 -6.87 -13.26 4.84
N LEU A 103 -6.47 -13.83 5.97
CA LEU A 103 -6.75 -15.22 6.33
C LEU A 103 -7.84 -15.30 7.42
N ARG A 104 -9.03 -15.76 7.04
CA ARG A 104 -10.15 -16.02 7.96
C ARG A 104 -9.89 -17.30 8.75
N TRP A 105 -10.03 -17.23 10.08
CA TRP A 105 -10.05 -18.40 10.95
C TRP A 105 -11.51 -18.88 11.16
N PRO A 106 -11.87 -20.12 10.77
CA PRO A 106 -13.24 -20.63 10.91
C PRO A 106 -13.77 -20.68 12.35
N THR A 107 -12.85 -20.88 13.30
CA THR A 107 -13.13 -21.04 14.74
C THR A 107 -12.43 -19.97 15.57
N ALA A 108 -12.28 -18.76 15.03
CA ALA A 108 -11.74 -17.64 15.80
C ALA A 108 -12.62 -17.37 17.03
N PRO A 109 -12.06 -17.34 18.26
CA PRO A 109 -12.76 -16.76 19.39
C PRO A 109 -12.93 -15.25 19.17
N SER A 110 -13.94 -14.67 19.81
CA SER A 110 -14.14 -13.21 19.79
C SER A 110 -12.87 -12.48 20.24
N GLY A 111 -12.47 -11.46 19.49
CA GLY A 111 -11.22 -10.72 19.69
C GLY A 111 -9.97 -11.33 19.04
N MET A 112 -10.07 -12.42 18.27
CA MET A 112 -8.95 -12.90 17.45
C MET A 112 -8.88 -12.15 16.11
N GLU A 113 -7.82 -11.36 15.93
CA GLU A 113 -7.61 -10.55 14.72
C GLU A 113 -7.28 -11.40 13.47
N MET A 114 -7.58 -10.82 12.29
CA MET A 114 -7.43 -11.49 10.99
C MET A 114 -6.04 -11.18 10.37
N PRO A 115 -5.15 -12.19 10.22
CA PRO A 115 -3.81 -11.94 9.70
C PRO A 115 -3.76 -11.63 8.21
N VAL A 116 -2.79 -10.79 7.86
CA VAL A 116 -2.44 -10.45 6.48
C VAL A 116 -1.42 -11.47 5.99
N VAL A 117 -1.73 -12.14 4.90
CA VAL A 117 -0.93 -13.21 4.30
C VAL A 117 -0.68 -12.96 2.82
N GLU A 118 0.42 -13.49 2.31
CA GLU A 118 0.73 -13.57 0.89
C GLU A 118 0.44 -14.99 0.40
N VAL A 119 -0.43 -15.16 -0.59
CA VAL A 119 -0.58 -16.43 -1.30
C VAL A 119 0.46 -16.48 -2.42
N ARG A 120 1.25 -17.54 -2.43
CA ARG A 120 2.22 -17.87 -3.49
C ARG A 120 1.86 -19.22 -4.09
N SER A 121 2.45 -19.58 -5.23
CA SER A 121 2.22 -20.84 -5.95
C SER A 121 2.33 -22.11 -5.09
N HIS A 122 3.10 -22.07 -4.00
CA HIS A 122 3.39 -23.22 -3.14
C HIS A 122 3.14 -22.97 -1.64
N GLY A 123 2.28 -22.01 -1.28
CA GLY A 123 1.84 -21.86 0.11
C GLY A 123 1.35 -20.47 0.51
N LEU A 124 1.19 -20.28 1.82
CA LEU A 124 0.84 -19.02 2.46
C LEU A 124 2.05 -18.50 3.25
N TRP A 125 2.40 -17.23 3.05
CA TRP A 125 3.41 -16.53 3.85
C TRP A 125 2.72 -15.56 4.80
N LEU A 126 3.05 -15.58 6.10
CA LEU A 126 2.52 -14.61 7.06
C LEU A 126 3.25 -13.28 6.91
N LEU A 127 2.53 -12.22 6.50
CA LEU A 127 3.09 -10.88 6.36
C LEU A 127 2.97 -10.09 7.68
N ALA A 128 1.81 -10.18 8.32
CA ALA A 128 1.54 -9.59 9.62
C ALA A 128 0.40 -10.33 10.35
N LYS A 129 0.39 -10.29 11.68
CA LYS A 129 -0.69 -10.89 12.48
C LYS A 129 -2.02 -10.13 12.35
N ASN A 130 -1.93 -8.83 12.07
CA ASN A 130 -3.01 -7.85 12.12
C ASN A 130 -2.81 -6.82 11.00
N VAL A 131 -3.87 -6.13 10.55
CA VAL A 131 -3.78 -5.03 9.57
C VAL A 131 -2.87 -3.90 10.06
N ASN A 132 -3.04 -3.45 11.30
CA ASN A 132 -2.26 -2.35 11.88
C ASN A 132 -0.76 -2.65 11.92
N GLN A 133 -0.38 -3.91 12.14
CA GLN A 133 1.04 -4.35 12.10
C GLN A 133 1.61 -4.32 10.67
N TYR A 134 0.81 -4.64 9.66
CA TYR A 134 1.23 -4.56 8.26
C TYR A 134 1.45 -3.10 7.81
N ILE A 135 0.51 -2.22 8.15
CA ILE A 135 0.63 -0.78 7.86
C ILE A 135 1.84 -0.19 8.59
N HIS A 136 2.00 -0.45 9.89
CA HIS A 136 3.18 -0.05 10.66
C HIS A 136 4.48 -0.50 9.99
N ARG A 137 4.60 -1.79 9.67
CA ARG A 137 5.79 -2.34 8.98
C ARG A 137 6.07 -1.61 7.65
N THR A 138 5.04 -1.39 6.84
CA THR A 138 5.17 -0.72 5.54
C THR A 138 5.65 0.73 5.68
N LEU A 139 5.13 1.46 6.67
CA LEU A 139 5.55 2.83 6.95
C LEU A 139 7.01 2.89 7.45
N VAL A 140 7.43 1.99 8.34
CA VAL A 140 8.83 1.93 8.82
C VAL A 140 9.80 1.55 7.69
N GLU A 141 9.44 0.60 6.82
CA GLU A 141 10.23 0.22 5.64
C GLU A 141 10.44 1.40 4.66
N ALA A 142 9.42 2.25 4.48
CA ALA A 142 9.51 3.43 3.62
C ALA A 142 10.20 4.65 4.30
N ASP A 143 10.16 4.74 5.63
CA ASP A 143 10.82 5.79 6.41
C ASP A 143 12.33 5.52 6.59
N SER A 144 12.74 4.25 6.74
CA SER A 144 14.16 3.86 6.76
C SER A 144 14.84 4.09 5.40
N ARG A 145 14.16 3.74 4.30
CA ARG A 145 14.65 4.02 2.93
C ARG A 145 14.73 5.51 2.58
N ALA A 146 14.09 6.39 3.35
CA ALA A 146 14.19 7.83 3.15
C ALA A 146 15.63 8.36 3.31
N GLU A 147 16.51 7.63 4.02
CA GLU A 147 17.92 8.00 4.20
C GLU A 147 18.81 7.58 3.04
N SER A 148 18.38 6.60 2.23
CA SER A 148 19.18 6.05 1.13
C SER A 148 19.27 6.99 -0.09
N GLY A 149 18.43 8.05 -0.14
CA GLY A 149 18.47 9.05 -1.21
C GLY A 149 17.82 8.62 -2.54
N ASP A 150 17.10 7.50 -2.57
CA ASP A 150 16.44 7.01 -3.79
C ASP A 150 15.22 7.87 -4.17
N ASP A 151 15.42 8.79 -5.13
CA ASP A 151 14.39 9.69 -5.66
C ASP A 151 13.09 8.95 -6.06
N LEU A 152 13.22 7.75 -6.63
CA LEU A 152 12.10 6.96 -7.14
C LEU A 152 11.18 6.42 -6.03
N TRP A 153 11.70 6.24 -4.81
CA TRP A 153 10.90 5.86 -3.63
C TRP A 153 10.28 7.08 -2.91
N SER A 154 10.73 8.30 -3.20
CA SER A 154 10.24 9.51 -2.52
C SER A 154 8.76 9.80 -2.83
N ALA A 155 8.31 9.61 -4.07
CA ALA A 155 6.91 9.78 -4.47
C ALA A 155 6.01 8.71 -3.83
N VAL A 156 6.38 7.44 -3.96
CA VAL A 156 5.68 6.29 -3.34
C VAL A 156 5.56 6.47 -1.82
N ARG A 157 6.56 7.07 -1.17
CA ARG A 157 6.52 7.39 0.26
C ARG A 157 5.46 8.43 0.59
N GLU A 158 5.36 9.54 -0.14
CA GLU A 158 4.30 10.53 0.17
C GLU A 158 2.90 9.98 -0.17
N ASP A 159 2.76 9.22 -1.26
CA ASP A 159 1.53 8.51 -1.61
C ASP A 159 1.10 7.51 -0.51
N LEU A 160 2.04 6.75 0.05
CA LEU A 160 1.79 5.83 1.18
C LEU A 160 1.24 6.56 2.41
N TRP A 161 1.74 7.75 2.75
CA TRP A 161 1.28 8.49 3.93
C TRP A 161 -0.10 9.10 3.68
N SER A 162 -0.36 9.58 2.45
CA SER A 162 -1.69 10.02 2.03
C SER A 162 -2.69 8.85 2.03
N ALA A 163 -2.26 7.65 1.65
CA ALA A 163 -3.09 6.45 1.55
C ALA A 163 -3.57 5.92 2.92
N VAL A 164 -2.73 5.98 3.96
CA VAL A 164 -3.14 5.59 5.32
C VAL A 164 -4.15 6.58 5.90
N GLY A 165 -4.00 7.88 5.59
CA GLY A 165 -4.88 8.95 6.04
C GLY A 165 -4.84 9.17 7.55
N GLU A 166 -5.99 9.49 8.13
CA GLU A 166 -6.14 9.85 9.57
C GLU A 166 -5.66 8.76 10.54
N ALA A 167 -5.60 7.50 10.11
CA ALA A 167 -5.10 6.39 10.92
C ALA A 167 -3.57 6.42 11.11
N GLY A 168 -2.84 7.08 10.20
CA GLY A 168 -1.37 7.03 10.13
C GLY A 168 -0.67 7.45 11.42
N PRO A 169 -0.96 8.65 11.97
CA PRO A 169 -0.31 9.16 13.18
C PRO A 169 -0.52 8.30 14.44
N ASN A 170 -1.58 7.49 14.48
CA ASN A 170 -1.86 6.55 15.58
C ASN A 170 -1.12 5.22 15.41
N ILE A 171 -0.80 4.83 14.16
CA ILE A 171 -0.11 3.58 13.85
C ILE A 171 1.42 3.75 13.92
N TYR A 172 1.97 4.80 13.28
CA TYR A 172 3.42 5.08 13.25
C TYR A 172 3.68 6.56 12.96
N LYS A 173 4.60 7.20 13.69
CA LYS A 173 5.00 8.58 13.41
C LYS A 173 6.28 8.59 12.57
N ARG A 174 6.29 9.41 11.51
CA ARG A 174 7.46 9.60 10.63
C ARG A 174 8.65 10.06 11.47
N GLY A 175 9.76 9.32 11.43
CA GLY A 175 10.95 9.55 12.27
C GLY A 175 11.09 8.63 13.49
N ASP A 176 10.04 7.95 13.96
CA ASP A 176 10.05 7.11 15.18
C ASP A 176 11.14 6.02 15.15
N PHE A 177 11.49 5.49 13.97
CA PHE A 177 12.58 4.52 13.80
C PHE A 177 13.94 5.14 14.12
N LYS A 178 14.23 6.34 13.59
CA LYS A 178 15.49 7.06 13.80
C LYS A 178 15.65 7.50 15.25
N GLU A 179 14.57 8.03 15.83
CA GLU A 179 14.52 8.43 17.24
C GLU A 179 14.77 7.25 18.19
N SER A 180 14.43 6.03 17.78
CA SER A 180 14.68 4.83 18.59
C SER A 180 16.15 4.41 18.69
N GLN A 181 17.04 4.99 17.86
CA GLN A 181 18.47 4.69 17.77
C GLN A 181 18.80 3.20 17.56
N MET A 182 17.88 2.43 16.97
CA MET A 182 18.07 1.00 16.72
C MET A 182 18.79 0.80 15.38
N ALA A 183 19.92 0.09 15.41
CA ALA A 183 20.78 -0.09 14.23
C ALA A 183 20.20 -1.00 13.13
N ASP A 184 19.12 -1.73 13.43
CA ASP A 184 18.47 -2.66 12.50
C ASP A 184 16.94 -2.55 12.59
N LEU A 185 16.33 -2.60 11.40
CA LEU A 185 14.89 -2.57 11.17
C LEU A 185 14.20 -3.77 11.82
N ASP A 186 14.75 -4.97 11.67
CA ASP A 186 14.10 -6.18 12.18
C ASP A 186 14.08 -6.18 13.72
N VAL A 187 15.14 -5.71 14.38
CA VAL A 187 15.17 -5.55 15.84
C VAL A 187 14.13 -4.52 16.32
N TYR A 188 13.92 -3.43 15.58
CA TYR A 188 12.85 -2.45 15.87
C TYR A 188 11.46 -3.07 15.71
N LEU A 189 11.19 -3.73 14.59
CA LEU A 189 9.91 -4.38 14.30
C LEU A 189 9.59 -5.50 15.30
N LEU A 190 10.58 -6.28 15.75
CA LEU A 190 10.42 -7.27 16.81
C LEU A 190 10.04 -6.63 18.15
N LYS A 191 10.74 -5.56 18.55
CA LYS A 191 10.49 -4.84 19.81
C LYS A 191 9.11 -4.16 19.84
N LYS A 192 8.72 -3.49 18.74
CA LYS A 192 7.43 -2.78 18.59
C LYS A 192 6.27 -3.71 18.31
N GLY A 193 6.44 -4.73 17.47
CA GLY A 193 5.41 -5.74 17.16
C GLY A 193 4.96 -6.52 18.40
N TRP A 194 5.88 -6.82 19.32
CA TRP A 194 5.55 -7.37 20.65
C TRP A 194 4.72 -6.41 21.51
N THR A 195 4.89 -5.09 21.38
CA THR A 195 4.14 -4.10 22.17
C THR A 195 2.74 -3.85 21.62
N LEU A 196 2.57 -3.80 20.29
CA LEU A 196 1.24 -3.75 19.65
C LEU A 196 0.41 -5.00 19.99
N SER A 197 1.01 -6.20 19.86
CA SER A 197 0.34 -7.46 20.20
C SER A 197 -0.03 -7.62 21.69
N ARG A 198 0.52 -6.79 22.58
CA ARG A 198 0.17 -6.74 24.01
C ARG A 198 -0.94 -5.74 24.34
N HIS A 199 -1.15 -4.69 23.54
CA HIS A 199 -2.25 -3.74 23.76
C HIS A 199 -3.60 -4.32 23.34
N SER A 200 -3.67 -4.93 22.15
CA SER A 200 -4.88 -5.62 21.67
C SER A 200 -5.36 -6.71 22.66
N ARG A 201 -4.41 -7.42 23.32
CA ARG A 201 -4.73 -8.40 24.37
C ARG A 201 -5.10 -7.82 25.75
N LYS A 202 -5.02 -6.50 25.96
CA LYS A 202 -5.48 -5.84 27.20
C LYS A 202 -6.92 -5.34 27.06
N GLU A 203 -7.29 -4.81 25.89
CA GLU A 203 -8.63 -4.30 25.62
C GLU A 203 -9.67 -5.43 25.58
N SER A 204 -9.29 -6.62 25.13
CA SER A 204 -10.13 -7.83 25.14
C SER A 204 -10.40 -8.42 26.54
N ILE A 205 -9.81 -7.88 27.62
CA ILE A 205 -10.00 -8.37 29.00
C ILE A 205 -10.78 -7.34 29.82
N THR A 206 -12.01 -7.05 29.39
CA THR A 206 -13.00 -6.37 30.24
C THR A 206 -13.84 -7.44 30.94
N PRO A 207 -13.75 -7.61 32.27
CA PRO A 207 -14.54 -8.63 32.97
C PRO A 207 -16.03 -8.30 32.92
N PRO A 208 -16.92 -9.30 32.77
CA PRO A 208 -18.36 -9.06 32.76
C PRO A 208 -18.78 -8.43 34.09
N GLY A 209 -19.38 -7.23 34.01
CA GLY A 209 -19.75 -6.44 35.18
C GLY A 209 -20.71 -7.20 36.10
N LYS A 210 -20.40 -7.18 37.41
CA LYS A 210 -21.35 -7.61 38.45
C LYS A 210 -22.60 -6.75 38.37
N ARG A 211 -23.67 -7.27 37.75
CA ARG A 211 -25.03 -6.78 38.00
C ARG A 211 -25.33 -7.04 39.48
N ARG A 212 -25.56 -5.95 40.22
CA ARG A 212 -26.29 -5.97 41.49
C ARG A 212 -27.78 -5.85 41.18
#